data_AF-A0A9P4H0I9-F1
#
_entry.id   AF-A0A9P4H0I9-F1
#
_cell.length_a   1.000
_cell.length_b   1.000
_cell.length_c   1.000
_cell.angle_alpha   90.00
_cell.angle_beta   90.00
_cell.angle_gamma   90.00
#
_symmetry.space_group_name_H-M   'P 1'
#
loop_
_entity.id
_entity.type
_entity.pdbx_description
1 polymer ?
#
loop_
_entity_poly.entity_id
_entity_poly.type
_entity_poly.pdbx_seq_one_letter_code
_entity_poly.pdbx_strand_id
1 'polypeptide(L)'
;MHFSLATVLFFSTTLTSAFVMDTFSGTKCDGTTQNVNVWDNTCATWPDGFKSFRITTWGGNHQKAYWFAPDNCGSLPGAIATGYVDNTTNDFKLGECYWFSGSVANAVASYAG
;
A
#
# COMPACT_ATOMS: atom_id res chain seq x y z
N MET A 1 5.82 -44.61 28.57
CA MET A 1 6.62 -43.83 27.61
C MET A 1 5.80 -42.61 27.24
N HIS A 2 6.23 -41.43 27.69
CA HIS A 2 5.48 -40.18 27.60
C HIS A 2 5.41 -39.68 26.15
N PHE A 3 4.20 -39.44 25.63
CA PHE A 3 3.99 -38.73 24.38
C PHE A 3 4.10 -37.22 24.65
N SER A 4 5.20 -36.61 24.20
CA SER A 4 5.39 -35.17 24.27
C SER A 4 4.41 -34.47 23.33
N LEU A 5 3.48 -33.69 23.90
CA LEU A 5 2.63 -32.75 23.17
C LEU A 5 3.51 -31.60 22.65
N ALA A 6 3.71 -31.53 21.34
CA ALA A 6 4.37 -30.41 20.69
C ALA A 6 3.38 -29.23 20.60
N THR A 7 3.58 -28.21 21.42
CA THR A 7 2.82 -26.95 21.36
C THR A 7 3.27 -26.15 20.14
N VAL A 8 2.44 -26.10 19.10
CA VAL A 8 2.65 -25.23 17.93
C VAL A 8 2.19 -23.82 18.31
N LEU A 9 3.13 -22.91 18.56
CA LEU A 9 2.87 -21.48 18.70
C LEU A 9 2.62 -20.89 17.31
N PHE A 10 1.36 -20.67 16.95
CA PHE A 10 1.00 -19.81 15.82
C PHE A 10 1.27 -18.36 16.23
N PHE A 11 2.41 -17.81 15.80
CA PHE A 11 2.63 -16.36 15.82
C PHE A 11 1.74 -15.74 14.74
N SER A 12 0.52 -15.36 15.12
CA SER A 12 -0.34 -14.53 14.30
C SER A 12 0.28 -13.13 14.21
N THR A 13 1.10 -12.88 13.19
CA THR A 13 1.36 -11.50 12.76
C THR A 13 0.02 -10.95 12.31
N THR A 14 -0.64 -10.17 13.15
CA THR A 14 -1.87 -9.48 12.76
C THR A 14 -1.52 -8.60 11.58
N LEU A 15 -1.97 -8.99 10.37
CA LEU A 15 -1.88 -8.14 9.19
C LEU A 15 -2.82 -6.96 9.46
N THR A 16 -2.30 -5.90 10.05
CA THR A 16 -3.03 -4.65 10.22
C THR A 16 -3.03 -3.90 8.90
N SER A 17 -4.15 -3.29 8.56
CA SER A 17 -4.20 -2.39 7.39
C SER A 17 -3.19 -1.27 7.60
N ALA A 18 -2.25 -1.12 6.67
CA ALA A 18 -1.28 -0.04 6.69
C ALA A 18 -1.80 1.21 6.03
N PHE A 19 -2.70 1.14 5.05
CA PHE A 19 -3.53 2.27 4.62
C PHE A 19 -4.55 1.76 3.61
N VAL A 20 -5.58 2.55 3.38
CA VAL A 20 -6.57 2.30 2.32
C VAL A 20 -6.55 3.45 1.34
N MET A 21 -6.65 3.13 0.06
CA MET A 21 -6.73 4.12 -1.01
C MET A 21 -7.78 3.72 -2.04
N ASP A 22 -8.38 4.73 -2.65
CA ASP A 22 -9.08 4.55 -3.92
C ASP A 22 -8.08 4.74 -5.06
N THR A 23 -8.11 3.86 -6.05
CA THR A 23 -7.28 3.93 -7.26
C THR A 23 -8.16 4.23 -8.46
N PHE A 24 -7.65 5.01 -9.42
CA PHE A 24 -8.43 5.54 -10.55
C PHE A 24 -7.71 5.35 -11.87
N SER A 25 -8.46 5.05 -12.93
CA SER A 25 -7.91 4.88 -14.28
C SER A 25 -7.52 6.21 -14.97
N GLY A 26 -8.10 7.33 -14.54
CA GLY A 26 -7.74 8.69 -14.98
C GLY A 26 -6.65 9.35 -14.12
N THR A 27 -6.19 10.54 -14.50
CA THR A 27 -5.12 11.27 -13.77
C THR A 27 -5.66 12.29 -12.77
N LYS A 28 -6.97 12.51 -12.71
CA LYS A 28 -7.61 13.51 -11.84
C LYS A 28 -8.58 12.85 -10.87
N CYS A 29 -8.27 11.62 -10.44
CA CYS A 29 -9.14 10.77 -9.63
C CYS A 29 -10.53 10.58 -10.26
N ASP A 30 -10.52 10.35 -11.57
CA ASP A 30 -11.67 10.15 -12.43
C ASP A 30 -11.66 8.75 -13.07
N GLY A 31 -12.84 8.27 -13.48
CA GLY A 31 -13.01 6.97 -14.10
C GLY A 31 -13.24 5.83 -13.10
N THR A 32 -13.04 4.59 -13.58
CA THR A 32 -13.22 3.38 -12.77
C THR A 32 -12.38 3.44 -11.51
N THR A 33 -13.02 3.14 -10.39
CA THR A 33 -12.41 3.19 -9.06
C THR A 33 -12.30 1.79 -8.46
N GLN A 34 -11.16 1.48 -7.85
CA GLN A 34 -11.00 0.29 -7.01
C GLN A 34 -10.47 0.71 -5.63
N ASN A 35 -11.12 0.24 -4.57
CA ASN A 35 -10.68 0.44 -3.20
C ASN A 35 -9.62 -0.61 -2.84
N VAL A 36 -8.45 -0.16 -2.42
CA VAL A 36 -7.25 -0.97 -2.16
C VAL A 36 -6.82 -0.82 -0.72
N ASN A 37 -6.90 -1.93 0.03
CA ASN A 37 -6.28 -2.04 1.34
C ASN A 37 -4.86 -2.60 1.19
N VAL A 38 -3.86 -1.80 1.55
CA VAL A 38 -2.45 -2.20 1.58
C VAL A 38 -2.12 -2.58 3.02
N TRP A 39 -1.66 -3.81 3.24
CA TRP A 39 -1.35 -4.33 4.57
C TRP A 39 0.08 -3.96 4.99
N ASP A 40 0.33 -3.89 6.30
CA ASP A 40 1.65 -3.57 6.80
C ASP A 40 2.70 -4.64 6.44
N ASN A 41 3.90 -4.19 6.10
CA ASN A 41 5.02 -5.01 5.63
C ASN A 41 4.66 -5.92 4.44
N THR A 42 3.75 -5.46 3.57
CA THR A 42 3.34 -6.20 2.37
C THR A 42 3.44 -5.37 1.10
N CYS A 43 3.30 -6.07 -0.03
CA CYS A 43 3.06 -5.49 -1.34
C CYS A 43 1.71 -5.97 -1.87
N ALA A 44 0.82 -5.02 -2.16
CA ALA A 44 -0.43 -5.24 -2.86
C ALA A 44 -0.16 -5.24 -4.38
N THR A 45 -0.14 -6.42 -5.01
CA THR A 45 0.03 -6.61 -6.47
C THR A 45 -1.29 -6.94 -7.19
N TRP A 46 -2.41 -6.78 -6.49
CA TRP A 46 -3.75 -7.03 -6.98
C TRP A 46 -4.51 -5.79 -7.50
N PRO A 47 -4.09 -4.53 -7.27
CA PRO A 47 -4.73 -3.39 -7.91
C PRO A 47 -4.70 -3.50 -9.44
N ASP A 48 -5.81 -3.16 -10.08
CA ASP A 48 -5.82 -2.91 -11.52
C ASP A 48 -4.88 -1.74 -11.85
N GLY A 49 -4.37 -1.67 -13.08
CA GLY A 49 -3.52 -0.56 -13.50
C GLY A 49 -4.20 0.81 -13.29
N PHE A 50 -3.60 1.68 -12.50
CA PHE A 50 -4.14 2.98 -12.13
C PHE A 50 -3.17 4.14 -12.36
N LYS A 51 -3.71 5.31 -12.68
CA LYS A 51 -2.94 6.53 -13.01
C LYS A 51 -2.99 7.58 -11.90
N SER A 52 -4.01 7.52 -11.05
CA SER A 52 -4.12 8.36 -9.86
C SER A 52 -4.73 7.59 -8.70
N PHE A 53 -4.54 8.10 -7.50
CA PHE A 53 -5.06 7.52 -6.27
C PHE A 53 -5.43 8.61 -5.26
N ARG A 54 -6.24 8.21 -4.28
CA ARG A 54 -6.62 9.01 -3.12
C ARG A 54 -6.54 8.17 -1.87
N ILE A 55 -5.76 8.60 -0.89
CA ILE A 55 -5.74 7.93 0.41
C ILE A 55 -7.07 8.20 1.11
N THR A 56 -7.75 7.14 1.54
CA THR A 56 -9.06 7.20 2.21
C THR A 56 -8.97 6.82 3.67
N THR A 57 -7.96 6.04 4.05
CA THR A 57 -7.65 5.71 5.45
C THR A 57 -6.15 5.74 5.65
N TRP A 58 -5.67 6.49 6.64
CA TRP A 58 -4.26 6.53 7.00
C TRP A 58 -3.79 5.22 7.66
N GLY A 59 -2.47 5.06 7.65
CA GLY A 59 -1.79 4.02 8.37
C GLY A 59 -1.51 4.26 9.83
N GLY A 60 -0.76 3.30 10.38
CA GLY A 60 -0.07 3.48 11.64
C GLY A 60 0.98 4.60 11.56
N ASN A 61 1.55 4.94 12.72
CA ASN A 61 2.58 5.97 12.81
C ASN A 61 3.77 5.64 11.90
N HIS A 62 4.23 6.65 11.16
CA HIS A 62 5.41 6.58 10.32
C HIS A 62 5.33 5.56 9.17
N GLN A 63 4.12 5.27 8.68
CA GLN A 63 3.91 4.35 7.58
C GLN A 63 4.31 4.98 6.25
N LYS A 64 5.17 4.30 5.48
CA LYS A 64 5.63 4.75 4.18
C LYS A 64 5.15 3.84 3.06
N ALA A 65 4.60 4.45 2.02
CA ALA A 65 4.11 3.76 0.84
C ALA A 65 5.06 3.91 -0.35
N TYR A 66 5.04 2.91 -1.23
CA TYR A 66 5.87 2.82 -2.43
C TYR A 66 4.99 2.32 -3.57
N TRP A 67 4.87 3.09 -4.64
CA TRP A 67 4.10 2.73 -5.83
C TRP A 67 5.04 2.24 -6.92
N PHE A 68 4.66 1.18 -7.62
CA PHE A 68 5.48 0.55 -8.63
C PHE A 68 4.76 0.47 -9.97
N ALA A 69 5.56 0.61 -11.03
CA ALA A 69 5.21 0.30 -12.40
C ALA A 69 6.49 -0.13 -13.13
N PRO A 70 6.50 -1.20 -13.95
CA PRO A 70 5.61 -2.38 -13.96
C PRO A 70 6.09 -3.53 -13.04
N ASP A 71 7.21 -3.35 -12.33
CA ASP A 71 7.99 -4.40 -11.65
C ASP A 71 7.38 -4.98 -10.35
N ASN A 72 6.11 -4.70 -10.04
CA ASN A 72 5.36 -5.34 -8.94
C ASN A 72 6.16 -5.48 -7.61
N CYS A 73 6.62 -4.35 -7.06
CA CYS A 73 7.43 -4.30 -5.84
C CYS A 73 8.79 -5.02 -5.89
N GLY A 74 9.35 -5.27 -7.08
CA GLY A 74 10.62 -5.99 -7.23
C GLY A 74 11.81 -5.37 -6.47
N SER A 75 11.87 -4.05 -6.36
CA SER A 75 12.89 -3.35 -5.56
C SER A 75 12.41 -1.98 -5.13
N LEU A 76 12.52 -1.64 -3.83
CA LEU A 76 12.05 -0.36 -3.28
C LEU A 76 12.57 0.89 -4.01
N PRO A 77 13.87 0.99 -4.38
CA PRO A 77 14.39 2.10 -5.18
C PRO A 77 13.76 2.24 -6.57
N GLY A 78 13.11 1.19 -7.09
CA GLY A 78 12.38 1.21 -8.36
C GLY A 78 10.96 1.76 -8.26
N ALA A 79 10.53 2.23 -7.09
CA ALA A 79 9.23 2.86 -6.93
C ALA A 79 9.12 4.15 -7.74
N ILE A 80 8.03 4.31 -8.48
CA ILE A 80 7.75 5.52 -9.26
C ILE A 80 7.25 6.69 -8.40
N ALA A 81 6.77 6.39 -7.19
CA ALA A 81 6.43 7.36 -6.17
C ALA A 81 6.61 6.74 -4.79
N THR A 82 6.96 7.56 -3.81
CA THR A 82 7.06 7.16 -2.41
C THR A 82 6.75 8.34 -1.51
N GLY A 83 6.27 8.06 -0.31
CA GLY A 83 5.97 9.07 0.69
C GLY A 83 5.20 8.49 1.87
N TYR A 84 5.15 9.27 2.95
CA TYR A 84 4.45 8.92 4.16
C TYR A 84 2.93 9.02 4.00
N VAL A 85 2.24 7.95 4.39
CA VAL A 85 0.76 7.76 4.37
C VAL A 85 0.20 7.65 5.79
N ASP A 86 0.86 8.34 6.72
CA ASP A 86 0.51 8.44 8.13
C ASP A 86 -0.11 9.81 8.45
N ASN A 87 -0.58 9.96 9.69
CA ASN A 87 -1.17 11.18 10.20
C ASN A 87 -0.16 12.18 10.81
N THR A 88 1.13 11.85 10.85
CA THR A 88 2.17 12.67 11.53
C THR A 88 2.98 13.49 10.53
N THR A 89 3.50 12.84 9.49
CA THR A 89 4.34 13.43 8.44
C THR A 89 3.49 13.89 7.26
N ASN A 90 2.51 13.09 6.86
CA ASN A 90 1.49 13.44 5.86
C ASN A 90 2.02 13.89 4.47
N ASP A 91 3.04 13.23 3.90
CA ASP A 91 3.44 13.52 2.49
C ASP A 91 2.25 13.33 1.54
N PHE A 92 1.47 12.27 1.80
CA PHE A 92 0.17 12.04 1.19
C PHE A 92 -0.95 12.28 2.20
N LYS A 93 -1.80 13.24 1.88
CA LYS A 93 -2.95 13.64 2.71
C LYS A 93 -4.19 12.82 2.37
N LEU A 94 -5.03 12.59 3.39
CA LEU A 94 -6.36 12.02 3.22
C LEU A 94 -7.21 12.89 2.30
N GLY A 95 -7.95 12.23 1.41
CA GLY A 95 -8.91 12.89 0.53
C GLY A 95 -8.29 13.60 -0.69
N GLU A 96 -6.97 13.82 -0.69
CA GLU A 96 -6.27 14.47 -1.79
C GLU A 96 -5.97 13.51 -2.94
N CYS A 97 -5.99 14.03 -4.16
CA CYS A 97 -5.74 13.27 -5.37
C CYS A 97 -4.29 13.39 -5.84
N TYR A 98 -3.63 12.26 -6.07
CA TYR A 98 -2.24 12.18 -6.55
C TYR A 98 -2.15 11.35 -7.82
N TRP A 99 -1.22 11.66 -8.73
CA TRP A 99 -1.08 10.99 -10.02
C TRP A 99 0.40 10.77 -10.42
N PHE A 100 0.64 9.86 -11.37
CA PHE A 100 2.00 9.41 -11.72
C PHE A 100 2.57 9.99 -13.04
N SER A 101 2.35 11.27 -13.35
CA SER A 101 2.92 11.96 -14.53
C SER A 101 2.99 11.14 -15.84
N GLY A 102 1.96 10.34 -16.14
CA GLY A 102 1.87 9.50 -17.35
C GLY A 102 2.16 8.00 -17.15
N SER A 103 2.64 7.59 -15.98
CA SER A 103 2.84 6.18 -15.62
C SER A 103 1.54 5.52 -15.13
N VAL A 104 1.48 4.20 -15.22
CA VAL A 104 0.39 3.37 -14.71
C VAL A 104 0.94 2.46 -13.63
N ALA A 105 0.60 2.74 -12.37
CA ALA A 105 0.96 1.88 -11.25
C ALA A 105 0.08 0.63 -11.24
N ASN A 106 0.64 -0.50 -10.81
CA ASN A 106 -0.08 -1.77 -10.67
C ASN A 106 0.23 -2.50 -9.36
N ALA A 107 1.17 -1.97 -8.57
CA ALA A 107 1.46 -2.50 -7.26
C ALA A 107 1.85 -1.40 -6.28
N VAL A 108 1.55 -1.64 -5.01
CA VAL A 108 1.88 -0.72 -3.92
C VAL A 108 2.36 -1.49 -2.70
N ALA A 109 3.53 -1.13 -2.18
CA ALA A 109 4.05 -1.68 -0.93
C ALA A 109 3.92 -0.68 0.22
N SER A 110 3.86 -1.23 1.43
CA SER A 110 3.86 -0.46 2.67
C SER A 110 4.84 -1.05 3.67
N TYR A 111 5.70 -0.19 4.23
CA TYR A 111 6.65 -0.55 5.28
C TYR A 111 6.68 0.53 6.36
N ALA A 112 7.03 0.14 7.59
CA ALA A 112 7.38 1.09 8.63
C ALA A 112 8.62 1.89 8.19
N GLY A 113 8.54 3.22 8.30
CA GLY A 113 9.59 4.15 7.88
C GLY A 113 10.59 4.53 8.96
#